data_AF-A0A1H9MYN5-F1
#
_entry.id   AF-A0A1H9MYN5-F1
#
_cell.length_a   1.000
_cell.length_b   1.000
_cell.length_c   1.000
_cell.angle_alpha   90.00
_cell.angle_beta   90.00
_cell.angle_gamma   90.00
#
_symmetry.space_group_name_H-M   'P 1'
#
loop_
_entity.id
_entity.type
_entity.pdbx_description
1 polymer ?
#
loop_
_entity_poly.entity_id
_entity_poly.type
_entity_poly.pdbx_seq_one_letter_code
_entity_poly.pdbx_strand_id
1 'polypeptide(L)'
;MGCDISTLSNHNLNLSSIEALANDLANRFGYTIEFGYYSHQVYTDLLGHDIEEDFVSLGSIEKTPFKKKYRLLSCNYQQKLLFEKHGDALFQMKSYWNWSEPDDTKPLPNHERIEEEKRGILIAEYDFEPFFEFDEYNHLTIYDKIVSNDFDYYARWWTLCSTIQERNGFDEDCFKNYRLQKAKLTCLLGGDKLYYVNDQSKFLEGVGQGSESEFTWKSLEKHILEKLGDCLISISQSVLDKQYLWRMKLLDEIKIGFMDDFEDIKDMM
;
A
#
# COMPACT_ATOMS: atom_id res chain seq x y z
N MET A 1 -18.24 2.76 -13.98
CA MET A 1 -16.88 2.62 -13.43
C MET A 1 -17.04 2.13 -12.00
N GLY A 2 -16.33 1.06 -11.62
CA GLY A 2 -16.39 0.53 -10.26
C GLY A 2 -15.46 1.32 -9.35
N CYS A 3 -15.82 1.44 -8.07
CA CYS A 3 -14.92 1.93 -7.02
C CYS A 3 -14.36 0.72 -6.27
N ASP A 4 -13.06 0.71 -6.04
CA ASP A 4 -12.34 -0.34 -5.33
C ASP A 4 -12.15 0.01 -3.85
N ILE A 5 -11.71 -1.01 -3.10
CA ILE A 5 -11.44 -0.91 -1.67
C ILE A 5 -9.93 -0.77 -1.52
N SER A 6 -9.46 0.34 -0.96
CA SER A 6 -8.06 0.44 -0.53
C SER A 6 -8.00 0.08 0.95
N THR A 7 -7.12 -0.86 1.32
CA THR A 7 -6.98 -1.29 2.72
C THR A 7 -5.64 -0.87 3.30
N LEU A 8 -5.68 -0.02 4.33
CA LEU A 8 -4.50 0.66 4.87
C LEU A 8 -4.27 0.28 6.33
N SER A 9 -3.08 -0.21 6.64
CA SER A 9 -2.69 -0.58 8.01
C SER A 9 -1.31 -0.06 8.37
N ASN A 10 -1.04 0.06 9.67
CA ASN A 10 0.33 0.18 10.17
C ASN A 10 1.08 -1.14 10.06
N HIS A 11 2.40 -1.06 10.20
CA HIS A 11 3.28 -2.22 10.28
C HIS A 11 4.52 -1.90 11.13
N ASN A 12 5.28 -2.94 11.47
CA ASN A 12 6.57 -2.82 12.14
C ASN A 12 7.73 -3.46 11.34
N LEU A 13 7.54 -3.57 10.02
CA LEU A 13 8.54 -4.13 9.10
C LEU A 13 9.89 -3.39 9.17
N ASN A 14 10.97 -4.14 8.96
CA ASN A 14 12.31 -3.60 8.91
C ASN A 14 12.65 -3.01 7.53
N LEU A 15 12.57 -1.67 7.41
CA LEU A 15 12.84 -0.94 6.16
C LEU A 15 14.26 -0.38 6.04
N SER A 16 15.22 -0.85 6.85
CA SER A 16 16.59 -0.32 6.84
C SER A 16 17.34 -0.54 5.52
N SER A 17 16.97 -1.59 4.78
CA SER A 17 17.36 -1.84 3.39
C SER A 17 16.35 -2.79 2.75
N ILE A 18 16.37 -2.89 1.42
CA ILE A 18 15.53 -3.86 0.69
C ILE A 18 15.84 -5.31 1.11
N GLU A 19 17.11 -5.64 1.37
CA GLU A 19 17.52 -6.97 1.85
C GLU A 19 16.98 -7.25 3.26
N ALA A 20 17.03 -6.25 4.15
CA ALA A 20 16.51 -6.38 5.50
C ALA A 20 14.98 -6.59 5.49
N LEU A 21 14.28 -5.88 4.61
CA LEU A 21 12.84 -6.05 4.40
C LEU A 21 12.52 -7.42 3.80
N ALA A 22 13.25 -7.86 2.77
CA ALA A 22 13.08 -9.16 2.16
C ALA A 22 13.26 -10.29 3.18
N ASN A 23 14.28 -10.21 4.04
CA ASN A 23 14.49 -11.19 5.09
C ASN A 23 13.36 -11.18 6.13
N ASP A 24 12.90 -9.99 6.57
CA ASP A 24 11.79 -9.84 7.52
C ASP A 24 10.50 -10.47 6.96
N LEU A 25 10.10 -10.11 5.73
CA LEU A 25 8.93 -10.68 5.06
C LEU A 25 9.08 -12.19 4.85
N ALA A 26 10.25 -12.67 4.41
CA ALA A 26 10.48 -14.09 4.20
C ALA A 26 10.31 -14.87 5.51
N ASN A 27 10.76 -14.32 6.64
CA ASN A 27 10.60 -14.93 7.96
C ASN A 27 9.13 -14.95 8.43
N ARG A 28 8.38 -13.88 8.19
CA ARG A 28 6.97 -13.78 8.57
C ARG A 28 6.08 -14.70 7.75
N PHE A 29 6.19 -14.64 6.42
CA PHE A 29 5.34 -15.42 5.52
C PHE A 29 5.84 -16.87 5.31
N GLY A 30 7.14 -17.11 5.50
CA GLY A 30 7.77 -18.38 5.13
C GLY A 30 7.87 -18.58 3.61
N TYR A 31 7.94 -17.49 2.84
CA TYR A 31 8.07 -17.50 1.38
C TYR A 31 9.53 -17.32 0.94
N THR A 32 9.89 -17.89 -0.21
CA THR A 32 11.10 -17.47 -0.92
C THR A 32 10.84 -16.08 -1.51
N ILE A 33 11.78 -15.15 -1.35
CA ILE A 33 11.65 -13.78 -1.85
C ILE A 33 12.87 -13.44 -2.70
N GLU A 34 12.65 -13.04 -3.95
CA GLU A 34 13.65 -12.35 -4.76
C GLU A 34 13.42 -10.85 -4.66
N PHE A 35 14.48 -10.06 -4.52
CA PHE A 35 14.34 -8.63 -4.35
C PHE A 35 15.22 -7.85 -5.33
N GLY A 36 14.71 -6.71 -5.79
CA GLY A 36 15.35 -5.94 -6.85
C GLY A 36 14.57 -4.69 -7.23
N TYR A 37 14.74 -4.25 -8.47
CA TYR A 37 14.04 -3.09 -9.03
C TYR A 37 13.81 -3.28 -10.53
N TYR A 38 12.79 -2.61 -11.08
CA TYR A 38 12.64 -2.50 -12.53
C TYR A 38 13.53 -1.37 -13.06
N SER A 39 14.29 -1.65 -14.10
CA SER A 39 15.19 -0.69 -14.72
C SER A 39 14.43 0.23 -15.67
N HIS A 40 14.73 1.52 -15.59
CA HIS A 40 14.31 2.54 -16.54
C HIS A 40 15.52 2.96 -17.35
N GLN A 41 15.47 2.76 -18.67
CA GLN A 41 16.61 3.02 -19.57
C GLN A 41 17.17 4.44 -19.39
N VAL A 42 16.31 5.46 -19.29
CA VAL A 42 16.73 6.86 -19.08
C VAL A 42 17.57 7.00 -17.81
N TYR A 43 17.19 6.33 -16.73
CA TYR A 43 17.93 6.36 -15.47
C TYR A 43 19.21 5.55 -15.56
N THR A 44 19.17 4.39 -16.21
CA THR A 44 20.35 3.56 -16.51
C THR A 44 21.42 4.36 -17.26
N ASP A 45 21.02 5.10 -18.31
CA ASP A 45 21.92 5.95 -19.10
C ASP A 45 22.53 7.08 -18.25
N LEU A 46 21.72 7.75 -17.41
CA LEU A 46 22.18 8.81 -16.50
C LEU A 46 23.11 8.30 -15.40
N LEU A 47 22.91 7.05 -14.98
CA LEU A 47 23.83 6.34 -14.10
C LEU A 47 25.12 5.94 -14.85
N GLY A 48 25.10 5.86 -16.18
CA GLY A 48 26.23 5.44 -17.01
C GLY A 48 26.45 3.93 -16.97
N HIS A 49 25.37 3.18 -16.76
CA HIS A 49 25.34 1.73 -16.78
C HIS A 49 24.81 1.24 -18.13
N ASP A 50 25.15 0.01 -18.48
CA ASP A 50 24.63 -0.68 -19.65
C ASP A 50 23.87 -1.90 -19.14
N ILE A 51 22.59 -1.70 -18.83
CA ILE A 51 21.67 -2.72 -18.31
C ILE A 51 20.55 -2.84 -19.33
N GLU A 52 20.37 -4.04 -19.86
CA GLU A 52 19.29 -4.34 -20.83
C GLU A 52 18.13 -5.09 -20.15
N GLU A 53 18.31 -5.60 -18.94
CA GLU A 53 17.27 -6.34 -18.22
C GLU A 53 16.18 -5.40 -17.66
N ASP A 54 14.93 -5.74 -17.94
CA ASP A 54 13.76 -5.04 -17.36
C ASP A 54 13.78 -5.11 -15.83
N PHE A 55 14.11 -6.27 -15.25
CA PHE A 55 14.24 -6.46 -13.80
C PHE A 55 15.69 -6.75 -13.41
N VAL A 56 16.23 -5.94 -12.50
CA VAL A 56 17.56 -6.12 -11.93
C VAL A 56 17.43 -6.77 -10.56
N SER A 57 17.85 -8.03 -10.47
CA SER A 57 17.89 -8.79 -9.23
C SER A 57 19.06 -8.35 -8.35
N LEU A 58 18.77 -7.98 -7.11
CA LEU A 58 19.77 -7.62 -6.10
C LEU A 58 20.11 -8.80 -5.18
N GLY A 59 19.23 -9.80 -5.11
CA GLY A 59 19.45 -11.02 -4.33
C GLY A 59 18.17 -11.82 -4.09
N SER A 60 18.29 -12.93 -3.36
CA SER A 60 17.15 -13.75 -2.93
C SER A 60 17.32 -14.34 -1.54
N ILE A 61 16.19 -14.54 -0.85
CA ILE A 61 16.07 -15.25 0.42
C ILE A 61 15.31 -16.55 0.18
N GLU A 62 16.00 -17.69 0.22
CA GLU A 62 15.40 -19.00 -0.01
C GLU A 62 14.78 -19.59 1.26
N LYS A 63 13.60 -20.21 1.14
CA LYS A 63 12.92 -20.92 2.24
C LYS A 63 12.77 -22.40 1.98
N THR A 64 13.07 -23.19 3.00
CA THR A 64 12.89 -24.65 3.00
C THR A 64 12.01 -25.07 4.20
N PRO A 65 10.94 -25.85 4.00
CA PRO A 65 10.45 -26.32 2.70
C PRO A 65 9.89 -25.17 1.85
N PHE A 66 10.04 -25.28 0.53
CA PHE A 66 9.52 -24.29 -0.41
C PHE A 66 7.98 -24.26 -0.33
N LYS A 67 7.42 -23.04 -0.22
CA LYS A 67 5.97 -22.82 -0.22
C LYS A 67 5.52 -22.03 -1.45
N LYS A 68 6.02 -20.81 -1.59
CA LYS A 68 5.69 -19.86 -2.65
C LYS A 68 6.88 -18.92 -2.87
N LYS A 69 6.99 -18.34 -4.07
CA LYS A 69 7.98 -17.33 -4.43
C LYS A 69 7.30 -15.98 -4.70
N TYR A 70 7.86 -14.91 -4.15
CA TYR A 70 7.44 -13.53 -4.37
C TYR A 70 8.62 -12.68 -4.86
N ARG A 71 8.30 -11.54 -5.48
CA ARG A 71 9.22 -10.45 -5.73
C ARG A 71 8.98 -9.32 -4.75
N LEU A 72 10.06 -8.70 -4.28
CA LEU A 72 10.04 -7.45 -3.55
C LEU A 72 10.78 -6.39 -4.37
N LEU A 73 10.06 -5.37 -4.80
CA LEU A 73 10.56 -4.31 -5.67
C LEU A 73 10.83 -3.06 -4.83
N SER A 74 11.95 -2.38 -5.05
CA SER A 74 12.16 -1.03 -4.54
C SER A 74 11.80 -0.02 -5.63
N CYS A 75 10.64 0.62 -5.52
CA CYS A 75 10.08 1.46 -6.57
C CYS A 75 10.96 2.68 -6.87
N ASN A 76 11.55 3.27 -5.83
CA ASN A 76 12.38 4.48 -5.97
C ASN A 76 13.90 4.19 -6.05
N TYR A 77 14.32 2.97 -6.36
CA TYR A 77 15.73 2.56 -6.26
C TYR A 77 16.66 3.36 -7.17
N GLN A 78 16.36 3.44 -8.47
CA GLN A 78 17.24 4.14 -9.42
C GLN A 78 17.28 5.65 -9.17
N GLN A 79 16.17 6.27 -8.76
CA GLN A 79 16.16 7.70 -8.44
C GLN A 79 17.01 7.99 -7.21
N LYS A 80 17.01 7.12 -6.19
CA LYS A 80 17.92 7.21 -5.04
C LYS A 80 19.38 7.18 -5.49
N LEU A 81 19.76 6.23 -6.35
CA LEU A 81 21.12 6.17 -6.91
C LEU A 81 21.50 7.41 -7.73
N LEU A 82 20.56 7.94 -8.52
CA LEU A 82 20.76 9.16 -9.29
C LEU A 82 20.98 10.37 -8.40
N PHE A 83 20.18 10.50 -7.34
CA PHE A 83 20.32 11.58 -6.37
C PHE A 83 21.61 11.46 -5.57
N GLU A 84 22.04 10.25 -5.19
CA GLU A 84 23.35 10.01 -4.59
C GLU A 84 24.50 10.42 -5.51
N LYS A 85 24.39 10.14 -6.81
CA LYS A 85 25.42 10.46 -7.82
C LYS A 85 25.50 11.96 -8.14
N HIS A 86 24.34 12.62 -8.30
CA HIS A 86 24.26 13.97 -8.87
C HIS A 86 23.82 15.05 -7.88
N GLY A 87 23.28 14.69 -6.71
CA GLY A 87 22.71 15.61 -5.74
C GLY A 87 21.62 16.50 -6.35
N ASP A 88 21.51 17.75 -5.87
CA ASP A 88 20.54 18.73 -6.38
C ASP A 88 20.71 19.08 -7.87
N ALA A 89 21.89 18.83 -8.44
CA ALA A 89 22.12 19.07 -9.87
C ALA A 89 21.25 18.16 -10.75
N LEU A 90 20.80 17.01 -10.23
CA LEU A 90 19.88 16.09 -10.91
C LEU A 90 18.63 16.82 -11.43
N PHE A 91 18.04 17.68 -10.62
CA PHE A 91 16.78 18.35 -10.95
C PHE A 91 16.92 19.44 -12.02
N GLN A 92 18.15 19.81 -12.36
CA GLN A 92 18.46 20.71 -13.48
C GLN A 92 18.73 19.97 -14.79
N MET A 93 18.79 18.63 -14.75
CA MET A 93 18.99 17.79 -15.93
C MET A 93 17.65 17.56 -16.62
N LYS A 94 17.47 18.11 -17.81
CA LYS A 94 16.26 17.85 -18.62
C LYS A 94 16.01 16.35 -18.85
N SER A 95 17.07 15.61 -19.12
CA SER A 95 17.03 14.16 -19.36
C SER A 95 16.45 13.37 -18.19
N TYR A 96 16.56 13.85 -16.94
CA TYR A 96 15.92 13.21 -15.79
C TYR A 96 14.39 13.29 -15.87
N TRP A 97 13.86 14.45 -16.29
CA TRP A 97 12.43 14.73 -16.40
C TRP A 97 11.77 14.12 -17.66
N ASN A 98 12.57 13.72 -18.64
CA ASN A 98 12.09 13.15 -19.89
C ASN A 98 11.35 11.81 -19.73
N TRP A 99 11.48 11.12 -18.58
CA TRP A 99 10.73 9.89 -18.30
C TRP A 99 9.22 10.14 -18.12
N SER A 100 8.83 11.19 -17.39
CA SER A 100 7.42 11.50 -17.14
C SER A 100 6.75 12.20 -18.32
N GLU A 101 7.54 12.95 -19.09
CA GLU A 101 7.05 13.74 -20.22
C GLU A 101 8.13 13.82 -21.32
N PRO A 102 8.18 12.86 -22.26
CA PRO A 102 9.20 12.83 -23.31
C PRO A 102 8.99 13.97 -24.31
N ASP A 103 9.48 15.16 -23.95
CA ASP A 103 9.48 16.36 -24.78
C ASP A 103 10.58 17.33 -24.32
N ASP A 104 11.71 17.31 -25.05
CA ASP A 104 12.87 18.18 -24.79
C ASP A 104 12.55 19.69 -24.88
N THR A 105 11.40 20.04 -25.45
CA THR A 105 10.93 21.42 -25.60
C THR A 105 10.23 21.95 -24.36
N LYS A 106 9.84 21.09 -23.41
CA LYS A 106 9.24 21.52 -22.16
C LYS A 106 10.24 22.25 -21.26
N PRO A 107 9.80 23.30 -20.54
CA PRO A 107 10.62 23.92 -19.52
C PRO A 107 10.87 22.93 -18.38
N LEU A 108 11.96 23.13 -17.65
CA LEU A 108 12.17 22.41 -16.38
C LEU A 108 10.98 22.67 -15.43
N PRO A 109 10.64 21.71 -14.56
CA PRO A 109 9.55 21.89 -13.60
C PRO A 109 9.75 23.10 -12.68
N ASN A 110 8.65 23.58 -12.13
CA ASN A 110 8.68 24.65 -11.15
C ASN A 110 9.29 24.15 -9.81
N HIS A 111 9.54 25.09 -8.90
CA HIS A 111 10.13 24.79 -7.60
C HIS A 111 9.29 23.79 -6.78
N GLU A 112 7.96 23.94 -6.79
CA GLU A 112 7.04 23.07 -6.06
C GLU A 112 7.17 21.60 -6.50
N ARG A 113 7.18 21.34 -7.80
CA ARG A 113 7.35 20.00 -8.36
C ARG A 113 8.73 19.41 -8.08
N ILE A 114 9.79 20.23 -8.09
CA ILE A 114 11.14 19.77 -7.70
C ILE A 114 11.16 19.35 -6.23
N GLU A 115 10.52 20.10 -5.35
CA GLU A 115 10.47 19.76 -3.92
C GLU A 115 9.58 18.54 -3.65
N GLU A 116 8.51 18.32 -4.42
CA GLU A 116 7.75 17.06 -4.42
C GLU A 116 8.63 15.87 -4.79
N GLU A 117 9.37 15.98 -5.90
CA GLU A 117 10.25 14.92 -6.39
C GLU A 117 11.32 14.57 -5.35
N LYS A 118 11.95 15.59 -4.74
CA LYS A 118 12.91 15.40 -3.65
C LYS A 118 12.32 14.64 -2.47
N ARG A 119 11.06 14.95 -2.09
CA ARG A 119 10.37 14.20 -1.03
C ARG A 119 10.11 12.77 -1.46
N GLY A 120 9.59 12.55 -2.67
CA GLY A 120 9.28 11.24 -3.22
C GLY A 120 10.49 10.29 -3.26
N ILE A 121 11.66 10.79 -3.67
CA ILE A 121 12.91 10.00 -3.71
C ILE A 121 13.27 9.45 -2.32
N LEU A 122 12.95 10.17 -1.25
CA LEU A 122 13.28 9.75 0.12
C LEU A 122 12.28 8.75 0.70
N ILE A 123 11.08 8.67 0.14
CA ILE A 123 10.04 7.75 0.62
C ILE A 123 10.52 6.31 0.42
N ALA A 124 10.36 5.49 1.46
CA ALA A 124 10.43 4.06 1.31
C ALA A 124 9.14 3.58 0.65
N GLU A 125 9.23 2.99 -0.53
CA GLU A 125 8.11 2.46 -1.29
C GLU A 125 8.55 1.16 -1.93
N TYR A 126 7.84 0.09 -1.56
CA TYR A 126 8.13 -1.25 -2.05
C TYR A 126 6.86 -1.97 -2.46
N ASP A 127 6.91 -2.64 -3.60
CA ASP A 127 5.85 -3.55 -4.04
C ASP A 127 6.25 -5.00 -3.77
N PHE A 128 5.38 -5.73 -3.09
CA PHE A 128 5.54 -7.14 -2.79
C PHE A 128 4.51 -7.93 -3.60
N GLU A 129 4.96 -8.55 -4.69
CA GLU A 129 4.10 -9.14 -5.71
C GLU A 129 4.42 -10.62 -5.97
N PRO A 130 3.45 -11.43 -6.45
CA PRO A 130 3.70 -12.81 -6.82
C PRO A 130 4.75 -12.91 -7.94
N PHE A 131 5.66 -13.88 -7.85
CA PHE A 131 6.72 -14.03 -8.85
C PHE A 131 6.20 -14.40 -10.26
N PHE A 132 5.01 -15.00 -10.34
CA PHE A 132 4.37 -15.42 -11.59
C PHE A 132 3.05 -14.65 -11.76
N GLU A 133 2.85 -14.09 -12.95
CA GLU A 133 1.80 -13.11 -13.30
C GLU A 133 0.34 -13.62 -13.20
N PHE A 134 0.10 -14.91 -12.95
CA PHE A 134 -1.25 -15.48 -12.94
C PHE A 134 -2.06 -15.22 -11.65
N ASP A 135 -1.50 -14.43 -10.72
CA ASP A 135 -2.09 -14.16 -9.39
C ASP A 135 -2.19 -12.63 -9.23
N GLU A 136 -3.06 -11.99 -10.03
CA GLU A 136 -3.24 -10.51 -10.08
C GLU A 136 -3.70 -9.91 -8.74
N TYR A 137 -4.25 -10.75 -7.87
CA TYR A 137 -4.60 -10.45 -6.49
C TYR A 137 -3.55 -11.13 -5.60
N ASN A 138 -3.15 -10.51 -4.47
CA ASN A 138 -2.02 -10.89 -3.61
C ASN A 138 -0.76 -10.03 -3.76
N HIS A 139 -0.91 -8.70 -3.81
CA HIS A 139 0.21 -7.78 -3.65
C HIS A 139 0.07 -6.93 -2.37
N LEU A 140 1.20 -6.46 -1.86
CA LEU A 140 1.26 -5.40 -0.84
C LEU A 140 2.06 -4.25 -1.41
N THR A 141 1.64 -3.02 -1.14
CA THR A 141 2.51 -1.85 -1.28
C THR A 141 2.89 -1.38 0.12
N ILE A 142 4.19 -1.26 0.37
CA ILE A 142 4.78 -1.02 1.68
C ILE A 142 5.46 0.35 1.66
N TYR A 143 4.94 1.26 2.48
CA TYR A 143 5.50 2.58 2.73
C TYR A 143 6.24 2.64 4.07
N ASP A 144 6.79 3.79 4.45
CA ASP A 144 7.56 3.97 5.69
C ASP A 144 6.85 3.48 6.98
N LYS A 145 5.54 3.71 7.05
CA LYS A 145 4.69 3.41 8.22
C LYS A 145 3.33 2.81 7.86
N ILE A 146 3.06 2.59 6.57
CA ILE A 146 1.74 2.23 6.07
C ILE A 146 1.93 1.07 5.09
N VAL A 147 1.04 0.09 5.14
CA VAL A 147 0.92 -0.94 4.13
C VAL A 147 -0.46 -0.83 3.49
N SER A 148 -0.50 -0.73 2.16
CA SER A 148 -1.67 -1.09 1.37
C SER A 148 -1.69 -2.60 1.19
N ASN A 149 -2.79 -3.23 1.58
CA ASN A 149 -2.94 -4.67 1.52
C ASN A 149 -3.99 -5.08 0.48
N ASP A 150 -3.54 -5.64 -0.63
CA ASP A 150 -4.40 -6.14 -1.70
C ASP A 150 -4.35 -7.68 -1.82
N PHE A 151 -3.96 -8.36 -0.73
CA PHE A 151 -4.19 -9.80 -0.57
C PHE A 151 -5.66 -10.09 -0.35
N ASP A 152 -6.13 -11.19 -0.95
CA ASP A 152 -7.50 -11.69 -0.86
C ASP A 152 -8.55 -10.67 -1.34
N TYR A 153 -9.00 -10.78 -2.59
CA TYR A 153 -10.08 -9.94 -3.11
C TYR A 153 -11.43 -10.36 -2.51
N TYR A 154 -12.21 -9.38 -2.02
CA TYR A 154 -13.60 -9.60 -1.60
C TYR A 154 -14.60 -9.11 -2.63
N ALA A 155 -14.72 -7.81 -2.80
CA ALA A 155 -15.70 -7.18 -3.68
C ALA A 155 -15.33 -5.72 -3.98
N ARG A 156 -16.16 -5.03 -4.77
CA ARG A 156 -16.07 -3.57 -4.99
C ARG A 156 -16.60 -2.81 -3.75
N TRP A 157 -16.23 -1.53 -3.65
CA TRP A 157 -16.56 -0.65 -2.51
C TRP A 157 -18.04 -0.70 -2.10
N TRP A 158 -18.96 -0.60 -3.05
CA TRP A 158 -20.40 -0.56 -2.76
C TRP A 158 -20.93 -1.85 -2.14
N THR A 159 -20.36 -3.00 -2.52
CA THR A 159 -20.70 -4.29 -1.93
C THR A 159 -20.20 -4.35 -0.48
N LEU A 160 -18.97 -3.91 -0.21
CA LEU A 160 -18.45 -3.81 1.17
C LEU A 160 -19.36 -2.93 2.04
N CYS A 161 -19.77 -1.76 1.53
CA CYS A 161 -20.67 -0.85 2.22
C CYS A 161 -21.99 -1.53 2.60
N SER A 162 -22.67 -2.15 1.64
CA SER A 162 -23.93 -2.86 1.92
C SER A 162 -23.73 -4.02 2.89
N THR A 163 -22.62 -4.76 2.78
CA THR A 163 -22.34 -5.86 3.70
C THR A 163 -22.22 -5.42 5.14
N ILE A 164 -21.47 -4.36 5.42
CA ILE A 164 -21.27 -3.86 6.78
C ILE A 164 -22.54 -3.15 7.29
N GLN A 165 -23.10 -2.25 6.48
CA GLN A 165 -24.19 -1.39 6.92
C GLN A 165 -25.51 -2.13 7.02
N GLU A 166 -25.85 -2.98 6.06
CA GLU A 166 -27.15 -3.67 6.02
C GLU A 166 -27.08 -5.01 6.75
N ARG A 167 -25.88 -5.52 7.02
CA ARG A 167 -25.57 -6.92 7.37
C ARG A 167 -25.84 -7.92 6.25
N ASN A 168 -25.95 -7.47 5.00
CA ASN A 168 -26.10 -8.37 3.86
C ASN A 168 -24.80 -9.15 3.62
N GLY A 169 -24.79 -10.42 4.00
CA GLY A 169 -23.59 -11.25 3.90
C GLY A 169 -22.57 -11.07 5.01
N PHE A 170 -22.87 -10.29 6.05
CA PHE A 170 -21.99 -10.21 7.23
C PHE A 170 -21.85 -11.57 7.93
N ASP A 171 -22.93 -12.37 7.88
CA ASP A 171 -22.95 -13.73 8.40
C ASP A 171 -22.50 -14.79 7.38
N GLU A 172 -22.26 -14.41 6.12
CA GLU A 172 -21.76 -15.32 5.09
C GLU A 172 -20.29 -15.66 5.34
N ASP A 173 -19.94 -16.92 5.09
CA ASP A 173 -18.59 -17.43 5.26
C ASP A 173 -17.56 -16.64 4.44
N CYS A 174 -17.97 -16.07 3.30
CA CYS A 174 -17.08 -15.30 2.42
C CYS A 174 -16.53 -14.04 3.11
N PHE A 175 -17.39 -13.17 3.66
CA PHE A 175 -16.93 -11.94 4.31
C PHE A 175 -16.18 -12.23 5.61
N LYS A 176 -16.66 -13.20 6.40
CA LYS A 176 -15.97 -13.64 7.63
C LYS A 176 -14.56 -14.14 7.33
N ASN A 177 -14.39 -14.96 6.29
CA ASN A 177 -13.08 -15.46 5.88
C ASN A 177 -12.18 -14.34 5.38
N TYR A 178 -12.69 -13.44 4.53
CA TYR A 178 -11.95 -12.26 4.07
C TYR A 178 -11.43 -11.43 5.24
N ARG A 179 -12.32 -11.07 6.18
CA ARG A 179 -11.97 -10.28 7.36
C ARG A 179 -10.97 -11.00 8.26
N LEU A 180 -11.10 -12.31 8.44
CA LEU A 180 -10.14 -13.11 9.20
C LEU A 180 -8.75 -13.14 8.54
N GLN A 181 -8.67 -13.23 7.21
CA GLN A 181 -7.39 -13.17 6.51
C GLN A 181 -6.75 -11.79 6.62
N LYS A 182 -7.53 -10.71 6.45
CA LYS A 182 -7.07 -9.33 6.67
C LYS A 182 -6.53 -9.15 8.10
N ALA A 183 -7.25 -9.63 9.11
CA ALA A 183 -6.82 -9.59 10.51
C ALA A 183 -5.47 -10.30 10.71
N LYS A 184 -5.34 -11.53 10.20
CA LYS A 184 -4.09 -12.32 10.28
C LYS A 184 -2.93 -11.62 9.60
N LEU A 185 -3.13 -11.09 8.39
CA LEU A 185 -2.10 -10.39 7.64
C LEU A 185 -1.69 -9.08 8.33
N THR A 186 -2.64 -8.27 8.79
CA THR A 186 -2.36 -7.03 9.53
C THR A 186 -1.50 -7.33 10.76
N CYS A 187 -1.88 -8.32 11.57
CA CYS A 187 -1.08 -8.72 12.73
C CYS A 187 0.29 -9.31 12.34
N LEU A 188 0.36 -10.11 11.27
CA LEU A 188 1.61 -10.69 10.78
C LEU A 188 2.62 -9.59 10.40
N LEU A 189 2.15 -8.49 9.82
CA LEU A 189 2.96 -7.32 9.47
C LEU A 189 3.25 -6.40 10.66
N GLY A 190 2.68 -6.70 11.84
CA GLY A 190 2.86 -5.95 13.08
C GLY A 190 1.93 -4.75 13.23
N GLY A 191 0.87 -4.68 12.43
CA GLY A 191 -0.23 -3.74 12.61
C GLY A 191 -1.27 -4.24 13.61
N ASP A 192 -2.12 -3.32 14.06
CA ASP A 192 -3.17 -3.56 15.05
C ASP A 192 -4.57 -3.15 14.57
N LYS A 193 -4.65 -2.45 13.43
CA LYS A 193 -5.93 -2.05 12.82
C LYS A 193 -5.78 -1.85 11.31
N LEU A 194 -6.93 -1.86 10.64
CA LEU A 194 -7.05 -1.70 9.21
C LEU A 194 -8.14 -0.68 8.89
N TYR A 195 -7.85 0.26 7.99
CA TYR A 195 -8.84 1.12 7.38
C TYR A 195 -9.24 0.58 6.01
N TYR A 196 -10.53 0.59 5.71
CA TYR A 196 -11.06 0.36 4.38
C TYR A 196 -11.60 1.68 3.87
N VAL A 197 -11.02 2.18 2.79
CA VAL A 197 -11.38 3.47 2.20
C VAL A 197 -11.72 3.29 0.71
N ASN A 198 -12.51 4.24 0.20
CA ASN A 198 -12.86 4.28 -1.21
C ASN A 198 -11.67 4.87 -2.00
N ASP A 199 -11.14 4.08 -2.94
CA ASP A 199 -10.06 4.47 -3.86
C ASP A 199 -10.41 5.67 -4.77
N GLN A 200 -11.66 6.11 -4.79
CA GLN A 200 -12.16 7.25 -5.58
C GLN A 200 -12.87 8.28 -4.70
N SER A 201 -12.56 8.30 -3.40
CA SER A 201 -13.14 9.26 -2.47
C SER A 201 -12.72 10.69 -2.81
N LYS A 202 -13.71 11.57 -2.97
CA LYS A 202 -13.46 13.03 -3.06
C LYS A 202 -13.25 13.70 -1.70
N PHE A 203 -13.43 12.96 -0.61
CA PHE A 203 -13.35 13.47 0.76
C PHE A 203 -12.02 13.15 1.44
N LEU A 204 -11.36 12.08 0.97
CA LEU A 204 -10.07 11.59 1.44
C LEU A 204 -9.00 11.85 0.38
N GLU A 205 -8.80 13.12 0.04
CA GLU A 205 -7.78 13.52 -0.92
C GLU A 205 -6.41 13.05 -0.44
N GLY A 206 -5.72 12.30 -1.32
CA GLY A 206 -4.41 11.75 -1.02
C GLY A 206 -4.41 10.44 -0.22
N VAL A 207 -5.56 9.77 -0.04
CA VAL A 207 -5.64 8.49 0.69
C VAL A 207 -6.44 7.47 -0.10
N GLY A 208 -5.82 6.31 -0.36
CA GLY A 208 -6.43 5.19 -1.09
C GLY A 208 -6.11 5.17 -2.59
N GLN A 209 -5.27 6.09 -3.05
CA GLN A 209 -4.83 6.23 -4.45
C GLN A 209 -3.30 6.22 -4.60
N GLY A 210 -2.56 5.81 -3.57
CA GLY A 210 -1.10 5.74 -3.54
C GLY A 210 -0.41 6.93 -2.88
N SER A 211 -1.09 8.07 -2.74
CA SER A 211 -0.54 9.26 -2.04
C SER A 211 -0.48 9.10 -0.52
N GLU A 212 -1.02 8.02 0.05
CA GLU A 212 -0.86 7.67 1.46
C GLU A 212 0.61 7.52 1.87
N SER A 213 1.51 7.31 0.91
CA SER A 213 2.96 7.27 1.08
C SER A 213 3.54 8.55 1.72
N GLU A 214 2.87 9.68 1.58
CA GLU A 214 3.27 10.97 2.16
C GLU A 214 2.92 11.10 3.65
N PHE A 215 2.15 10.16 4.20
CA PHE A 215 1.69 10.21 5.57
C PHE A 215 2.53 9.32 6.49
N THR A 216 2.79 9.81 7.70
CA THR A 216 3.01 8.91 8.84
C THR A 216 1.69 8.22 9.20
N TRP A 217 1.74 7.06 9.85
CA TRP A 217 0.52 6.40 10.33
C TRP A 217 -0.38 7.32 11.17
N LYS A 218 0.21 8.02 12.14
CA LYS A 218 -0.53 8.93 13.03
C LYS A 218 -1.17 10.10 12.26
N SER A 219 -0.50 10.63 11.24
CA SER A 219 -1.07 11.70 10.42
C SER A 219 -2.17 11.19 9.48
N LEU A 220 -2.02 9.97 8.92
CA LEU A 220 -3.05 9.33 8.12
C LEU A 220 -4.32 9.11 8.95
N GLU A 221 -4.19 8.51 10.13
CA GLU A 221 -5.31 8.31 11.05
C GLU A 221 -6.03 9.61 11.40
N LYS A 222 -5.24 10.62 11.77
CA LYS A 222 -5.78 11.94 12.08
C LYS A 222 -6.54 12.51 10.88
N HIS A 223 -5.98 12.40 9.68
CA HIS A 223 -6.62 12.87 8.45
C HIS A 223 -7.95 12.14 8.20
N ILE A 224 -7.97 10.81 8.28
CA ILE A 224 -9.19 10.00 8.11
C ILE A 224 -10.25 10.40 9.14
N LEU A 225 -9.87 10.53 10.42
CA LEU A 225 -10.78 10.92 11.50
C LEU A 225 -11.31 12.35 11.32
N GLU A 226 -10.47 13.30 10.91
CA GLU A 226 -10.88 14.69 10.66
C GLU A 226 -11.84 14.82 9.48
N LYS A 227 -11.65 13.99 8.43
CA LYS A 227 -12.47 14.03 7.22
C LYS A 227 -13.76 13.24 7.33
N LEU A 228 -13.73 12.09 7.98
CA LEU A 228 -14.88 11.21 8.07
C LEU A 228 -15.66 11.42 9.37
N GLY A 229 -15.00 11.72 10.49
CA GLY A 229 -15.64 11.90 11.80
C GLY A 229 -16.63 10.78 12.11
N ASP A 230 -17.89 11.15 12.31
CA ASP A 230 -18.99 10.22 12.61
C ASP A 230 -19.36 9.30 11.42
N CYS A 231 -18.82 9.53 10.23
CA CYS A 231 -18.99 8.69 9.04
C CYS A 231 -17.99 7.52 8.97
N LEU A 232 -17.03 7.44 9.90
CA LEU A 232 -16.14 6.29 10.02
C LEU A 232 -16.79 5.22 10.91
N ILE A 233 -17.07 4.04 10.33
CA ILE A 233 -17.70 2.94 11.06
C ILE A 233 -16.64 1.96 11.57
N SER A 234 -16.69 1.64 12.87
CA SER A 234 -15.96 0.50 13.43
C SER A 234 -16.69 -0.81 13.09
N ILE A 235 -16.03 -1.71 12.36
CA ILE A 235 -16.59 -3.01 11.99
C ILE A 235 -16.76 -3.87 13.24
N SER A 236 -15.73 -4.03 14.06
CA SER A 236 -15.76 -4.82 15.30
C SER A 236 -16.86 -4.34 16.26
N GLN A 237 -16.98 -3.03 16.48
CA GLN A 237 -18.03 -2.47 17.33
C GLN A 237 -19.43 -2.72 16.75
N SER A 238 -19.58 -2.72 15.42
CA SER A 238 -20.84 -3.07 14.76
C SER A 238 -21.26 -4.53 14.96
N VAL A 239 -20.30 -5.42 15.25
CA VAL A 239 -20.54 -6.82 15.62
C VAL A 239 -20.93 -6.92 17.08
N LEU A 240 -20.15 -6.31 17.96
CA LEU A 240 -20.26 -6.43 19.42
C LEU A 240 -21.44 -5.65 20.00
N ASP A 241 -21.79 -4.49 19.43
CA ASP A 241 -22.85 -3.60 19.92
C ASP A 241 -23.95 -3.38 18.86
N LYS A 242 -25.10 -4.02 19.07
CA LYS A 242 -26.29 -3.85 18.21
C LYS A 242 -26.85 -2.43 18.24
N GLN A 243 -26.72 -1.69 19.35
CA GLN A 243 -27.18 -0.30 19.44
C GLN A 243 -26.27 0.61 18.63
N TYR A 244 -24.95 0.40 18.66
CA TYR A 244 -24.01 1.11 17.80
C TYR A 244 -24.37 0.92 16.33
N LEU A 245 -24.55 -0.32 15.87
CA LEU A 245 -24.95 -0.59 14.49
C LEU A 245 -26.28 0.10 14.13
N TRP A 246 -27.27 0.09 15.02
CA TRP A 246 -28.54 0.77 14.78
C TRP A 246 -28.37 2.28 14.67
N ARG A 247 -27.56 2.91 15.52
CA ARG A 247 -27.20 4.35 15.40
C ARG A 247 -26.54 4.63 14.06
N MET A 248 -25.60 3.79 13.64
CA MET A 248 -24.93 3.95 12.35
C MET A 248 -25.90 3.80 11.18
N LYS A 249 -26.90 2.91 11.25
CA LYS A 249 -27.94 2.76 10.20
C LYS A 249 -28.83 4.01 10.03
N LEU A 250 -28.98 4.83 11.07
CA LEU A 250 -29.80 6.05 11.04
C LEU A 250 -29.09 7.27 10.46
N LEU A 251 -27.77 7.19 10.29
CA LEU A 251 -27.00 8.19 9.56
C LEU A 251 -27.32 7.98 8.07
N ASP A 252 -28.19 8.82 7.52
CA ASP A 252 -28.73 8.80 6.14
C ASP A 252 -27.66 9.14 5.08
N GLU A 253 -26.43 9.43 5.53
CA GLU A 253 -25.29 9.76 4.69
C GLU A 253 -24.49 8.49 4.34
N ILE A 254 -24.18 8.35 3.05
CA ILE A 254 -23.36 7.27 2.49
C ILE A 254 -21.98 7.33 3.16
N LYS A 255 -21.75 6.45 4.13
CA LYS A 255 -20.50 6.37 4.91
C LYS A 255 -19.30 6.06 4.02
N ILE A 256 -18.18 6.75 4.26
CA ILE A 256 -17.06 6.84 3.29
C ILE A 256 -15.77 6.23 3.85
N GLY A 257 -15.86 5.43 4.92
CA GLY A 257 -14.74 4.66 5.46
C GLY A 257 -15.16 3.67 6.55
N PHE A 258 -14.40 2.59 6.66
CA PHE A 258 -14.52 1.62 7.74
C PHE A 258 -13.18 1.46 8.45
N MET A 259 -13.23 1.21 9.75
CA MET A 259 -12.08 0.86 10.57
C MET A 259 -12.34 -0.48 11.22
N ASP A 260 -11.29 -1.28 11.33
CA ASP A 260 -11.35 -2.59 11.95
C ASP A 260 -10.11 -2.85 12.80
N ASP A 261 -10.32 -2.98 14.11
CA ASP A 261 -9.33 -3.38 15.11
C ASP A 261 -9.45 -4.87 15.49
N PHE A 262 -10.38 -5.58 14.83
CA PHE A 262 -10.59 -7.02 14.97
C PHE A 262 -10.92 -7.51 16.39
N GLU A 263 -11.33 -6.64 17.31
CA GLU A 263 -11.56 -6.99 18.74
C GLU A 263 -12.57 -8.15 18.94
N ASP A 264 -13.52 -8.32 18.02
CA ASP A 264 -14.52 -9.37 18.06
C ASP A 264 -14.05 -10.72 17.50
N ILE A 265 -12.90 -10.78 16.82
CA ILE A 265 -12.33 -12.01 16.26
C ILE A 265 -11.47 -12.70 17.32
N LYS A 266 -12.00 -13.77 17.93
CA LYS A 266 -11.33 -14.48 19.03
C LYS A 266 -10.22 -15.44 18.59
N ASP A 267 -10.20 -15.86 17.33
CA ASP A 267 -9.32 -16.90 16.79
C ASP A 267 -8.06 -16.33 16.09
N MET A 268 -7.57 -15.16 16.54
CA MET A 268 -6.39 -14.51 15.95
C MET A 268 -5.04 -15.05 16.48
N MET A 269 -5.06 -16.03 17.39
CA MET A 269 -3.87 -16.65 18.00
C MET A 269 -3.54 -18.01 17.37
#